data_AF-A0AAW1Y027-F1
#
_entry.id   AF-A0AAW1Y027-F1
#
_cell.length_a   1.000
_cell.length_b   1.000
_cell.length_c   1.000
_cell.angle_alpha   90.00
_cell.angle_beta   90.00
_cell.angle_gamma   90.00
#
_symmetry.space_group_name_H-M   'P 1'
#
loop_
_entity.id
_entity.type
_entity.pdbx_description
1 polymer ?
#
loop_
_entity_poly.entity_id
_entity_poly.type
_entity_poly.pdbx_seq_one_letter_code
_entity_poly.pdbx_strand_id
1 'polypeptide(L)'
;MFPFFSSHTFDSTGKPYNVSRVLNQKNFDIDMEGYTGYSKLYLSMYFATAYGWSFATLTATISHVALFHGKDIWDMWKKTSSAAKDQLGDIHTRLMKKNYEAVPQWWFHIMLVLNVGLSIFICEGFGKQLQLPWWGVLLACGIALTFTLPIGIIEATTNMQPGLNVITELVIGYLYPGKPLANVTFKTYGYISMSQALEFLGDFKLGHYMKIPPKSMFIVQLGTLAATSVYFGTSWWLLTTVENICDPLKLPNGSPWTCPGDEVFYNASIIWGVIGPLRMFTKHGNYPEMNWFFLIGFLALIPVWLLSRKFPNVKWIKLINMPIILGATAPMPPARAVHYLMWFTVGTRNFIRALPRDKIVILLPHEQYRRNSIYKIFFSFYVYRKHKAWWARHNYILSAALDAGVAFTAVLVYFTLQGRDIQGPKWWGQDSTDHCPLAKCPTAPGIEIKGCPVL
;
A
#
# COMPACT_ATOMS: atom_id res chain seq x y z
N MET A 1 9.40 29.27 5.72
CA MET A 1 9.55 28.61 4.40
C MET A 1 9.12 27.17 4.57
N PHE A 2 8.19 26.68 3.75
CA PHE A 2 7.73 25.28 3.85
C PHE A 2 8.79 24.34 3.28
N PRO A 3 9.04 23.17 3.91
CA PRO A 3 9.95 22.19 3.36
C PRO A 3 9.41 21.63 2.04
N PHE A 4 10.28 21.48 1.04
CA PHE A 4 9.91 20.90 -0.25
C PHE A 4 9.47 19.44 -0.14
N PHE A 5 10.13 18.66 0.72
CA PHE A 5 9.89 17.24 0.93
C PHE A 5 9.69 16.95 2.43
N SER A 6 8.46 16.64 2.84
CA SER A 6 8.12 16.24 4.21
C SER A 6 6.77 15.54 4.24
N SER A 7 6.63 14.52 5.10
CA SER A 7 5.36 13.86 5.44
C SER A 7 4.56 14.60 6.50
N HIS A 8 5.16 15.60 7.18
CA HIS A 8 4.50 16.36 8.23
C HIS A 8 3.49 17.37 7.66
N THR A 9 2.57 17.80 8.51
CA THR A 9 1.60 18.86 8.23
C THR A 9 2.02 20.18 8.89
N PHE A 10 1.71 21.32 8.27
CA PHE A 10 2.20 22.63 8.68
C PHE A 10 1.07 23.65 8.88
N ASP A 11 1.32 24.64 9.73
CA ASP A 11 0.49 25.84 9.87
C ASP A 11 0.92 26.96 8.90
N SER A 12 0.20 28.09 8.92
CA SER A 12 0.47 29.26 8.06
C SER A 12 1.86 29.86 8.26
N THR A 13 2.49 29.63 9.42
CA THR A 13 3.84 30.10 9.74
C THR A 13 4.94 29.13 9.29
N GLY A 14 4.56 27.93 8.83
CA GLY A 14 5.47 26.87 8.43
C GLY A 14 6.00 26.02 9.59
N LYS A 15 5.37 26.11 10.77
CA LYS A 15 5.66 25.23 11.91
C LYS A 15 4.81 23.96 11.83
N PRO A 16 5.21 22.85 12.48
CA PRO A 16 4.39 21.64 12.58
C PRO A 16 3.00 21.97 13.11
N TYR A 17 1.97 21.43 12.46
CA TYR A 17 0.59 21.76 12.75
C TYR A 17 0.17 21.23 14.14
N ASN A 18 -0.31 22.13 15.01
CA ASN A 18 -0.71 21.74 16.36
C ASN A 18 -2.13 21.19 16.41
N VAL A 19 -2.26 19.87 16.37
CA VAL A 19 -3.55 19.14 16.37
C VAL A 19 -4.36 19.38 17.64
N SER A 20 -3.70 19.54 18.81
CA SER A 20 -4.37 19.76 20.09
C SER A 20 -5.17 21.06 20.15
N ARG A 21 -4.92 22.01 19.25
CA ARG A 21 -5.69 23.26 19.14
C ARG A 21 -6.97 23.15 18.33
N VAL A 22 -7.10 22.11 17.51
CA VAL A 22 -8.23 21.93 16.59
C VAL A 22 -9.02 20.66 16.86
N LEU A 23 -8.60 19.87 17.84
CA LEU A 23 -9.22 18.61 18.21
C LEU A 23 -9.59 18.65 19.69
N ASN A 24 -10.85 18.30 19.99
CA ASN A 24 -11.27 18.13 21.37
C ASN A 24 -10.70 16.82 21.92
N GLN A 25 -9.83 16.90 22.93
CA GLN A 25 -9.16 15.72 23.52
C GLN A 25 -10.13 14.70 24.15
N LYS A 26 -11.35 15.11 24.51
CA LYS A 26 -12.34 14.21 25.13
C LYS A 26 -13.09 13.35 24.11
N ASN A 27 -13.44 13.95 22.97
CA ASN A 27 -14.32 13.33 21.98
C ASN A 27 -13.63 13.04 20.65
N PHE A 28 -12.37 13.47 20.47
CA PHE A 28 -11.64 13.41 19.19
C PHE A 28 -12.41 14.01 18.00
N ASP A 29 -13.35 14.92 18.27
CA ASP A 29 -14.08 15.68 17.26
C ASP A 29 -13.34 17.00 16.95
N ILE A 30 -13.53 17.52 15.74
CA ILE A 30 -12.98 18.81 15.34
C ILE A 30 -13.61 19.97 16.12
N ASP A 31 -12.78 20.82 16.70
CA ASP A 31 -13.16 22.11 17.25
C ASP A 31 -13.11 23.18 16.14
N MET A 32 -14.29 23.68 15.76
CA MET A 32 -14.44 24.65 14.69
C MET A 32 -13.98 26.06 15.08
N GLU A 33 -14.11 26.44 16.35
CA GLU A 33 -13.63 27.73 16.84
C GLU A 33 -12.11 27.74 16.92
N GLY A 34 -11.52 26.66 17.47
CA GLY A 34 -10.08 26.45 17.47
C GLY A 34 -9.47 26.41 16.07
N TYR A 35 -10.13 25.77 15.11
CA TYR A 35 -9.68 25.71 13.72
C TYR A 35 -9.69 27.07 13.02
N THR A 36 -10.79 27.82 13.15
CA THR A 36 -10.93 29.12 12.49
C THR A 36 -10.01 30.19 13.09
N GLY A 37 -9.73 30.11 14.40
CA GLY A 37 -8.82 31.02 15.10
C GLY A 37 -7.32 30.68 14.97
N TYR A 38 -6.96 29.45 14.58
CA TYR A 38 -5.56 29.03 14.51
C TYR A 38 -4.94 29.19 13.11
N SER A 39 -5.23 28.27 12.19
CA SER A 39 -4.66 28.27 10.85
C SER A 39 -5.34 27.21 9.97
N LYS A 40 -5.40 27.48 8.67
CA LYS A 40 -5.59 26.43 7.68
C LYS A 40 -4.37 25.49 7.66
N LEU A 41 -4.58 24.25 7.25
CA LEU A 41 -3.54 23.25 7.11
C LEU A 41 -2.81 23.41 5.78
N TYR A 42 -1.49 23.36 5.84
CA TYR A 42 -0.60 23.39 4.69
C TYR A 42 0.19 22.08 4.61
N LEU A 43 0.34 21.59 3.38
CA LEU A 43 1.15 20.43 3.04
C LEU A 43 2.45 20.88 2.37
N SER A 44 3.47 20.03 2.48
CA SER A 44 4.66 20.18 1.62
C SER A 44 4.26 20.05 0.15
N MET A 45 5.01 20.72 -0.74
CA MET A 45 4.76 20.67 -2.19
C MET A 45 4.74 19.22 -2.69
N TYR A 46 5.73 18.43 -2.25
CA TYR A 46 5.80 17.02 -2.59
C TYR A 46 4.55 16.25 -2.16
N PHE A 47 4.15 16.37 -0.90
CA PHE A 47 3.05 15.59 -0.35
C PHE A 47 1.70 15.97 -0.99
N ALA A 48 1.48 17.26 -1.28
CA ALA A 48 0.33 17.71 -2.06
C ALA A 48 0.32 17.10 -3.46
N THR A 49 1.44 17.15 -4.20
CA THR A 49 1.52 16.54 -5.54
C THR A 49 1.36 15.02 -5.52
N ALA A 50 1.86 14.33 -4.50
CA ALA A 50 1.71 12.88 -4.35
C ALA A 50 0.23 12.47 -4.19
N TYR A 51 -0.56 13.22 -3.43
CA TYR A 51 -2.01 13.02 -3.36
C TYR A 51 -2.70 13.32 -4.70
N GLY A 52 -2.27 14.37 -5.42
CA GLY A 52 -2.76 14.67 -6.77
C GLY A 52 -2.54 13.50 -7.73
N TRP A 53 -1.32 12.96 -7.79
CA TRP A 53 -1.02 11.77 -8.59
C TRP A 53 -1.82 10.53 -8.15
N SER A 54 -2.12 10.40 -6.87
CA SER A 54 -2.98 9.34 -6.34
C SER A 54 -4.42 9.46 -6.88
N PHE A 55 -4.99 10.67 -6.93
CA PHE A 55 -6.30 10.91 -7.55
C PHE A 55 -6.33 10.56 -9.04
N ALA A 56 -5.27 10.94 -9.76
CA ALA A 56 -5.13 10.62 -11.17
C ALA A 56 -5.01 9.10 -11.40
N THR A 57 -4.28 8.40 -10.53
CA THR A 57 -4.08 6.94 -10.60
C THR A 57 -5.39 6.17 -10.42
N LEU A 58 -6.25 6.62 -9.51
CA LEU A 58 -7.55 5.99 -9.24
C LEU A 58 -8.49 6.06 -10.45
N THR A 59 -8.67 7.26 -11.00
CA THR A 59 -9.51 7.48 -12.19
C THR A 59 -8.92 6.84 -13.43
N ALA A 60 -7.60 6.87 -13.56
CA ALA A 60 -6.87 6.16 -14.60
C ALA A 60 -7.12 4.64 -14.53
N THR A 61 -7.11 4.05 -13.33
CA THR A 61 -7.34 2.61 -13.11
C THR A 61 -8.70 2.17 -13.63
N ILE A 62 -9.77 2.89 -13.25
CA ILE A 62 -11.13 2.60 -13.72
C ILE A 62 -11.22 2.73 -15.24
N SER A 63 -10.69 3.83 -15.78
CA SER A 63 -10.71 4.11 -17.22
C SER A 63 -9.92 3.07 -18.02
N HIS A 64 -8.80 2.60 -17.47
CA HIS A 64 -7.93 1.60 -18.10
C HIS A 64 -8.66 0.28 -18.25
N VAL A 65 -9.23 -0.20 -17.15
CA VAL A 65 -9.96 -1.47 -17.11
C VAL A 65 -11.20 -1.39 -18.01
N ALA A 66 -11.95 -0.29 -17.96
CA ALA A 66 -13.13 -0.10 -18.80
C ALA A 66 -12.80 -0.11 -20.31
N LEU A 67 -11.75 0.62 -20.73
CA LEU A 67 -11.42 0.78 -22.15
C LEU A 67 -10.66 -0.40 -22.78
N PHE A 68 -9.74 -1.02 -22.03
CA PHE A 68 -8.89 -2.11 -22.53
C PHE A 68 -9.45 -3.49 -22.22
N HIS A 69 -10.06 -3.68 -21.05
CA HIS A 69 -10.54 -4.98 -20.58
C HIS A 69 -12.06 -5.09 -20.48
N GLY A 70 -12.82 -3.99 -20.63
CA GLY A 70 -14.26 -3.96 -20.41
C GLY A 70 -15.04 -4.95 -21.28
N LYS A 71 -14.65 -5.13 -22.54
CA LYS A 71 -15.26 -6.12 -23.44
C LYS A 71 -15.01 -7.56 -22.97
N ASP A 72 -13.77 -7.86 -22.60
CA ASP A 72 -13.38 -9.19 -22.12
C ASP A 72 -14.10 -9.51 -20.81
N ILE A 73 -14.20 -8.53 -19.89
CA ILE A 73 -14.94 -8.67 -18.63
C ILE A 73 -16.41 -8.95 -18.90
N TRP A 74 -17.04 -8.20 -19.81
CA TRP A 74 -18.44 -8.39 -20.15
C TRP A 74 -18.71 -9.77 -20.78
N ASP A 75 -17.83 -10.19 -21.69
CA ASP A 75 -17.91 -11.50 -22.32
C ASP A 75 -17.69 -12.62 -21.31
N MET A 76 -16.74 -12.48 -20.38
CA MET A 76 -16.53 -13.43 -19.29
C MET A 76 -17.71 -13.48 -18.33
N TRP A 77 -18.30 -12.33 -17.97
CA TRP A 77 -19.50 -12.28 -17.13
C TRP A 77 -20.66 -13.02 -17.81
N LYS A 78 -20.94 -12.71 -19.08
CA LYS A 78 -22.00 -13.36 -19.85
C LYS A 78 -21.79 -14.87 -19.98
N LYS A 79 -20.54 -15.31 -20.23
CA LYS A 79 -20.16 -16.73 -20.33
C LYS A 79 -20.25 -17.45 -18.98
N THR A 80 -19.94 -16.78 -17.88
CA THR A 80 -20.03 -17.33 -16.51
C THR A 80 -21.49 -17.45 -16.05
N SER A 81 -22.36 -16.53 -16.50
CA SER A 81 -23.80 -16.55 -16.25
C SER A 81 -24.53 -17.61 -17.07
N SER A 82 -24.02 -17.96 -18.27
CA SER A 82 -24.50 -19.11 -19.03
C SER A 82 -23.87 -20.41 -18.51
N ALA A 83 -24.57 -21.54 -18.62
CA ALA A 83 -24.15 -22.87 -18.15
C ALA A 83 -22.89 -23.46 -18.86
N ALA A 84 -21.92 -22.65 -19.26
CA ALA A 84 -20.64 -23.06 -19.85
C ALA A 84 -19.60 -23.46 -18.78
N LYS A 85 -20.05 -24.14 -17.71
CA LYS A 85 -19.22 -24.51 -16.56
C LYS A 85 -18.14 -25.55 -16.90
N ASP A 86 -18.29 -26.27 -18.02
CA ASP A 86 -17.45 -27.44 -18.33
C ASP A 86 -16.52 -27.30 -19.54
N GLN A 87 -16.78 -26.40 -20.49
CA GLN A 87 -15.95 -26.30 -21.70
C GLN A 87 -14.79 -25.28 -21.61
N LEU A 88 -14.88 -24.27 -20.74
CA LEU A 88 -13.90 -23.17 -20.65
C LEU A 88 -12.76 -23.36 -19.63
N GLY A 89 -12.70 -24.51 -18.95
CA GLY A 89 -11.63 -24.79 -17.99
C GLY A 89 -10.32 -25.17 -18.70
N ASP A 90 -9.23 -24.47 -18.35
CA ASP A 90 -7.85 -24.87 -18.67
C ASP A 90 -7.60 -26.33 -18.21
N ILE A 91 -6.59 -26.99 -18.78
CA ILE A 91 -6.15 -28.35 -18.42
C ILE A 91 -5.98 -28.46 -16.90
N HIS A 92 -5.45 -27.40 -16.27
CA HIS A 92 -5.32 -27.35 -14.83
C HIS A 92 -6.65 -27.44 -14.10
N THR A 93 -7.66 -26.70 -14.55
CA THR A 93 -9.00 -26.67 -13.97
C THR A 93 -9.71 -28.01 -14.14
N ARG A 94 -9.57 -28.64 -15.31
CA ARG A 94 -10.15 -29.98 -15.56
C ARG A 94 -9.53 -31.04 -14.66
N LEU A 95 -8.20 -31.05 -14.53
CA LEU A 95 -7.48 -31.95 -13.63
C LEU A 95 -7.88 -31.74 -12.16
N MET A 96 -7.99 -30.48 -11.73
CA MET A 96 -8.36 -30.17 -10.35
C MET A 96 -9.80 -30.58 -10.04
N LYS A 97 -10.76 -30.31 -10.94
CA LYS A 97 -12.16 -30.74 -10.78
C LYS A 97 -12.31 -32.26 -10.72
N LYS A 98 -11.50 -32.99 -11.48
CA LYS A 98 -11.56 -34.46 -11.52
C LYS A 98 -11.03 -35.09 -10.22
N ASN A 99 -9.97 -34.52 -9.65
CA ASN A 99 -9.25 -35.14 -8.54
C ASN A 99 -9.59 -34.55 -7.16
N TYR A 100 -10.18 -33.34 -7.11
CA TYR A 100 -10.46 -32.64 -5.87
C TYR A 100 -11.86 -32.02 -5.84
N GLU A 101 -12.52 -32.13 -4.70
CA GLU A 101 -13.77 -31.44 -4.44
C GLU A 101 -13.56 -29.94 -4.27
N ALA A 102 -14.40 -29.13 -4.91
CA ALA A 102 -14.40 -27.69 -4.71
C ALA A 102 -14.77 -27.33 -3.27
N VAL A 103 -14.28 -26.19 -2.79
CA VAL A 103 -14.68 -25.65 -1.49
C VAL A 103 -16.15 -25.21 -1.59
N PRO A 104 -17.03 -25.66 -0.68
CA PRO A 104 -18.42 -25.23 -0.67
C PRO A 104 -18.52 -23.71 -0.51
N GLN A 105 -19.37 -23.06 -1.31
CA GLN A 105 -19.54 -21.60 -1.25
C GLN A 105 -20.01 -21.10 0.12
N TRP A 106 -20.75 -21.92 0.87
CA TRP A 106 -21.23 -21.56 2.20
C TRP A 106 -20.11 -21.31 3.21
N TRP A 107 -18.91 -21.90 3.04
CA TRP A 107 -17.74 -21.60 3.90
C TRP A 107 -17.35 -20.12 3.81
N PHE A 108 -17.33 -19.58 2.59
CA PHE A 108 -17.04 -18.17 2.35
C PHE A 108 -18.16 -17.27 2.84
N HIS A 109 -19.43 -17.66 2.68
CA HIS A 109 -20.56 -16.88 3.18
C HIS A 109 -20.59 -16.80 4.71
N ILE A 110 -20.32 -17.91 5.41
CA ILE A 110 -20.22 -17.89 6.87
C ILE A 110 -19.07 -17.00 7.32
N MET A 111 -17.89 -17.11 6.69
CA MET A 111 -16.76 -16.24 7.02
C MET A 111 -17.06 -14.77 6.74
N LEU A 112 -17.76 -14.46 5.65
CA LEU A 112 -18.17 -13.09 5.34
C LEU A 112 -19.13 -12.54 6.40
N VAL A 113 -20.19 -13.28 6.74
CA VAL A 113 -21.18 -12.86 7.73
C VAL A 113 -20.54 -12.71 9.11
N LEU A 114 -19.67 -13.65 9.51
CA LEU A 114 -18.97 -13.61 10.77
C LEU A 114 -18.03 -12.40 10.85
N ASN A 115 -17.21 -12.16 9.82
CA ASN A 115 -16.27 -11.03 9.83
C ASN A 115 -16.97 -9.67 9.76
N VAL A 116 -18.05 -9.54 8.98
CA VAL A 116 -18.85 -8.31 8.95
C VAL A 116 -19.54 -8.10 10.31
N GLY A 117 -20.09 -9.16 10.91
CA GLY A 117 -20.71 -9.10 12.23
C GLY A 117 -19.74 -8.68 13.33
N LEU A 118 -18.54 -9.26 13.36
CA LEU A 118 -17.47 -8.87 14.29
C LEU A 118 -17.01 -7.44 14.05
N SER A 119 -16.91 -7.00 12.78
CA SER A 119 -16.51 -5.63 12.45
C SER A 119 -17.54 -4.61 12.93
N ILE A 120 -18.83 -4.88 12.76
CA ILE A 120 -19.91 -4.05 13.30
C ILE A 120 -19.89 -4.05 14.83
N PHE A 121 -19.68 -5.21 15.46
CA PHE A 121 -19.59 -5.35 16.91
C PHE A 121 -18.42 -4.53 17.48
N ILE A 122 -17.26 -4.53 16.82
CA ILE A 122 -16.10 -3.73 17.25
C ILE A 122 -16.36 -2.23 17.08
N CYS A 123 -17.05 -1.82 16.01
CA CYS A 123 -17.32 -0.40 15.73
C CYS A 123 -18.40 0.22 16.63
N GLU A 124 -19.50 -0.49 16.87
CA GLU A 124 -20.61 0.00 17.72
C GLU A 124 -20.46 -0.42 19.20
N GLY A 125 -19.68 -1.47 19.47
CA GLY A 125 -19.37 -1.95 20.81
C GLY A 125 -18.32 -1.09 21.52
N PHE A 126 -17.90 -1.52 22.71
CA PHE A 126 -16.86 -0.88 23.52
C PHE A 126 -17.04 0.63 23.74
N GLY A 127 -18.30 1.13 23.75
CA GLY A 127 -18.59 2.54 23.92
C GLY A 127 -18.29 3.43 22.71
N LYS A 128 -18.33 2.88 21.49
CA LYS A 128 -18.12 3.62 20.22
C LYS A 128 -16.77 4.31 20.10
N GLN A 129 -15.71 3.69 20.63
CA GLN A 129 -14.35 4.23 20.60
C GLN A 129 -13.83 4.49 19.18
N LEU A 130 -14.19 3.66 18.20
CA LEU A 130 -13.78 3.83 16.80
C LEU A 130 -14.61 4.87 16.05
N GLN A 131 -15.75 5.30 16.61
CA GLN A 131 -16.64 6.33 16.07
C GLN A 131 -17.24 6.04 14.69
N LEU A 132 -16.92 4.90 14.07
CA LEU A 132 -17.48 4.50 12.77
C LEU A 132 -18.85 3.83 12.97
N PRO A 133 -19.93 4.35 12.37
CA PRO A 133 -21.24 3.71 12.46
C PRO A 133 -21.33 2.44 11.60
N TRP A 134 -22.28 1.56 11.92
CA TRP A 134 -22.51 0.29 11.21
C TRP A 134 -22.62 0.43 9.68
N TRP A 135 -23.25 1.50 9.18
CA TRP A 135 -23.38 1.74 7.73
C TRP A 135 -22.03 2.03 7.07
N GLY A 136 -21.08 2.61 7.82
CA GLY A 136 -19.73 2.88 7.34
C GLY A 136 -18.97 1.58 7.07
N VAL A 137 -19.15 0.57 7.91
CA VAL A 137 -18.56 -0.77 7.69
C VAL A 137 -19.11 -1.40 6.40
N LEU A 138 -20.43 -1.37 6.20
CA LEU A 138 -21.06 -1.91 4.99
C LEU A 138 -20.63 -1.17 3.72
N LEU A 139 -20.52 0.16 3.80
CA LEU A 139 -20.03 0.98 2.70
C LEU A 139 -18.56 0.64 2.37
N ALA A 140 -17.70 0.47 3.38
CA ALA A 140 -16.31 0.06 3.17
C ALA A 140 -16.22 -1.30 2.46
N CYS A 141 -17.02 -2.28 2.89
CA CYS A 141 -17.11 -3.58 2.21
C CYS A 141 -17.59 -3.43 0.75
N GLY A 142 -18.56 -2.56 0.48
CA GLY A 142 -19.04 -2.28 -0.89
C GLY A 142 -17.96 -1.68 -1.79
N ILE A 143 -17.16 -0.74 -1.27
CA ILE A 143 -16.01 -0.17 -2.00
C ILE A 143 -14.95 -1.26 -2.24
N ALA A 144 -14.60 -2.05 -1.23
CA ALA A 144 -13.63 -3.13 -1.38
C ALA A 144 -14.06 -4.12 -2.48
N LEU A 145 -15.32 -4.56 -2.46
CA LEU A 145 -15.87 -5.49 -3.45
C LEU A 145 -15.85 -4.93 -4.88
N THR A 146 -16.25 -3.66 -5.06
CA THR A 146 -16.30 -3.03 -6.38
C THR A 146 -14.90 -2.81 -6.97
N PHE A 147 -13.92 -2.43 -6.15
CA PHE A 147 -12.57 -2.15 -6.61
C PHE A 147 -11.64 -3.37 -6.65
N THR A 148 -11.99 -4.49 -6.03
CA THR A 148 -11.21 -5.74 -6.11
C THR A 148 -11.05 -6.20 -7.55
N LEU A 149 -12.10 -6.15 -8.38
CA LEU A 149 -12.03 -6.63 -9.76
C LEU A 149 -11.12 -5.76 -10.66
N PRO A 150 -11.29 -4.42 -10.75
CA PRO A 150 -10.42 -3.58 -11.55
C PRO A 150 -8.95 -3.63 -11.11
N ILE A 151 -8.71 -3.55 -9.80
CA ILE A 151 -7.35 -3.57 -9.25
C ILE A 151 -6.72 -4.94 -9.45
N GLY A 152 -7.47 -6.02 -9.26
CA GLY A 152 -7.00 -7.38 -9.50
C GLY A 152 -6.60 -7.66 -10.95
N ILE A 153 -7.25 -7.03 -11.93
CA ILE A 153 -6.85 -7.16 -13.35
C ILE A 153 -5.52 -6.44 -13.61
N ILE A 154 -5.36 -5.24 -13.05
CA ILE A 154 -4.09 -4.50 -13.16
C ILE A 154 -2.99 -5.30 -12.45
N GLU A 155 -3.23 -5.75 -11.23
CA GLU A 155 -2.26 -6.54 -10.48
C GLU A 155 -1.90 -7.84 -11.20
N ALA A 156 -2.86 -8.54 -11.80
CA ALA A 156 -2.60 -9.76 -12.55
C ALA A 156 -1.79 -9.54 -13.83
N THR A 157 -1.83 -8.34 -14.43
CA THR A 157 -1.14 -8.03 -15.69
C THR A 157 0.20 -7.34 -15.47
N THR A 158 0.33 -6.55 -14.41
CA THR A 158 1.49 -5.68 -14.17
C THR A 158 2.22 -5.98 -12.88
N ASN A 159 1.63 -6.79 -12.00
CA ASN A 159 2.16 -7.11 -10.69
C ASN A 159 2.33 -5.87 -9.79
N MET A 160 1.47 -4.86 -9.99
CA MET A 160 1.32 -3.69 -9.12
C MET A 160 -0.10 -3.53 -8.62
N GLN A 161 -0.21 -3.14 -7.36
CA GLN A 161 -1.48 -2.83 -6.71
C GLN A 161 -1.61 -1.31 -6.55
N PRO A 162 -2.48 -0.63 -7.32
CA PRO A 162 -2.86 0.74 -7.05
C PRO A 162 -3.46 0.90 -5.65
N GLY A 163 -2.98 1.90 -4.89
CA GLY A 163 -3.48 2.17 -3.54
C GLY A 163 -4.88 2.80 -3.55
N LEU A 164 -5.86 2.20 -2.86
CA LEU A 164 -7.19 2.79 -2.60
C LEU A 164 -7.25 3.69 -1.38
N ASN A 165 -6.16 3.78 -0.61
CA ASN A 165 -6.08 4.55 0.63
C ASN A 165 -6.78 5.91 0.53
N VAL A 166 -6.48 6.64 -0.55
CA VAL A 166 -6.93 8.01 -0.72
C VAL A 166 -8.43 8.10 -1.04
N ILE A 167 -9.01 7.14 -1.77
CA ILE A 167 -10.45 7.21 -2.11
C ILE A 167 -11.33 6.81 -0.94
N THR A 168 -10.91 5.84 -0.13
CA THR A 168 -11.66 5.45 1.06
C THR A 168 -11.66 6.59 2.07
N GLU A 169 -10.51 7.24 2.27
CA GLU A 169 -10.33 8.44 3.09
C GLU A 169 -11.15 9.64 2.58
N LEU A 170 -11.19 9.87 1.25
CA LEU A 170 -11.98 10.92 0.60
C LEU A 170 -13.49 10.70 0.78
N VAL A 171 -14.00 9.49 0.53
CA VAL A 171 -15.43 9.18 0.59
C VAL A 171 -15.96 9.34 2.01
N ILE A 172 -15.31 8.72 3.00
CA ILE A 172 -15.76 8.84 4.40
C ILE A 172 -15.54 10.25 4.94
N GLY A 173 -14.48 10.96 4.53
CA GLY A 173 -14.24 12.34 4.92
C GLY A 173 -15.34 13.31 4.45
N TYR A 174 -16.00 13.03 3.31
CA TYR A 174 -17.17 13.80 2.86
C TYR A 174 -18.46 13.41 3.59
N LEU A 175 -18.68 12.11 3.80
CA LEU A 175 -19.92 11.60 4.41
C LEU A 175 -19.96 11.78 5.93
N TYR A 176 -18.80 11.73 6.58
CA TYR A 176 -18.66 11.77 8.04
C TYR A 176 -17.43 12.60 8.46
N PRO A 177 -17.46 13.92 8.21
CA PRO A 177 -16.33 14.82 8.49
C PRO A 177 -16.10 15.03 9.98
N GLY A 178 -14.86 15.37 10.36
CA GLY A 178 -14.50 15.77 11.72
C GLY A 178 -14.12 14.61 12.64
N LYS A 179 -14.10 13.38 12.13
CA LYS A 179 -13.89 12.14 12.91
C LYS A 179 -12.67 11.38 12.40
N PRO A 180 -11.47 11.58 12.99
CA PRO A 180 -10.24 10.93 12.54
C PRO A 180 -10.25 9.42 12.72
N LEU A 181 -10.77 8.93 13.86
CA LEU A 181 -10.82 7.51 14.19
C LEU A 181 -11.75 6.75 13.24
N ALA A 182 -12.91 7.33 12.91
CA ALA A 182 -13.83 6.77 11.93
C ALA A 182 -13.18 6.68 10.54
N ASN A 183 -12.44 7.72 10.14
CA ASN A 183 -11.75 7.73 8.85
C ASN A 183 -10.69 6.62 8.75
N VAL A 184 -9.81 6.52 9.74
CA VAL A 184 -8.76 5.49 9.78
C VAL A 184 -9.38 4.09 9.77
N THR A 185 -10.44 3.88 10.54
CA THR A 185 -11.15 2.60 10.61
C THR A 185 -11.77 2.24 9.25
N PHE A 186 -12.41 3.20 8.59
CA PHE A 186 -13.01 3.00 7.27
C PHE A 186 -11.96 2.68 6.20
N LYS A 187 -10.81 3.35 6.22
CA LYS A 187 -9.68 3.07 5.34
C LYS A 187 -9.16 1.64 5.52
N THR A 188 -8.98 1.20 6.77
CA THR A 188 -8.55 -0.16 7.10
C THR A 188 -9.51 -1.19 6.50
N TYR A 189 -10.82 -1.04 6.72
CA TYR A 189 -11.81 -1.98 6.15
C TYR A 189 -11.97 -1.88 4.64
N GLY A 190 -11.78 -0.71 4.04
CA GLY A 190 -11.94 -0.52 2.59
C GLY A 190 -10.72 -0.95 1.77
N TYR A 191 -9.52 -0.56 2.19
CA TYR A 191 -8.28 -0.82 1.44
C TYR A 191 -7.62 -2.13 1.85
N ILE A 192 -7.35 -2.33 3.15
CA ILE A 192 -6.55 -3.49 3.61
C ILE A 192 -7.32 -4.77 3.32
N SER A 193 -8.64 -4.80 3.52
CA SER A 193 -9.46 -5.95 3.16
C SER A 193 -9.41 -6.27 1.67
N MET A 194 -9.33 -5.27 0.78
CA MET A 194 -9.16 -5.50 -0.65
C MET A 194 -7.76 -6.05 -0.97
N SER A 195 -6.70 -5.46 -0.40
CA SER A 195 -5.33 -5.98 -0.57
C SER A 195 -5.21 -7.43 -0.13
N GLN A 196 -5.79 -7.77 1.03
CA GLN A 196 -5.84 -9.15 1.53
C GLN A 196 -6.67 -10.07 0.63
N ALA A 197 -7.77 -9.59 0.04
CA ALA A 197 -8.54 -10.38 -0.93
C ALA A 197 -7.73 -10.72 -2.19
N LEU A 198 -6.89 -9.79 -2.68
CA LEU A 198 -6.03 -10.00 -3.84
C LEU A 198 -4.88 -10.97 -3.55
N GLU A 199 -4.24 -10.83 -2.38
CA GLU A 199 -3.23 -11.79 -1.90
C GLU A 199 -3.82 -13.19 -1.76
N PHE A 200 -4.99 -13.31 -1.14
CA PHE A 200 -5.73 -14.57 -1.00
C PHE A 200 -6.06 -15.21 -2.35
N LEU A 201 -6.49 -14.42 -3.34
CA LEU A 201 -6.72 -14.90 -4.71
C LEU A 201 -5.42 -15.36 -5.39
N GLY A 202 -4.32 -14.63 -5.17
CA GLY A 202 -2.99 -14.98 -5.64
C GLY A 202 -2.54 -16.35 -5.11
N ASP A 203 -2.76 -16.59 -3.81
CA ASP A 203 -2.48 -17.87 -3.18
C ASP A 203 -3.32 -18.99 -3.79
N PHE A 204 -4.66 -18.83 -3.89
CA PHE A 204 -5.52 -19.85 -4.49
C PHE A 204 -5.08 -20.23 -5.90
N LYS A 205 -4.66 -19.23 -6.68
CA LYS A 205 -4.14 -19.46 -8.03
C LYS A 205 -2.83 -20.26 -7.99
N LEU A 206 -1.91 -19.92 -7.08
CA LEU A 206 -0.67 -20.68 -6.89
C LEU A 206 -0.95 -22.13 -6.47
N GLY A 207 -1.82 -22.34 -5.49
CA GLY A 207 -2.23 -23.67 -5.03
C GLY A 207 -2.90 -24.49 -6.14
N HIS A 208 -3.70 -23.85 -7.00
CA HIS A 208 -4.29 -24.48 -8.18
C HIS A 208 -3.24 -24.97 -9.19
N TYR A 209 -2.16 -24.23 -9.37
CA TYR A 209 -1.04 -24.65 -10.22
C TYR A 209 -0.21 -25.77 -9.58
N MET A 210 0.00 -25.72 -8.27
CA MET A 210 0.73 -26.72 -7.49
C MET A 210 -0.07 -28.00 -7.21
N LYS A 211 -1.35 -28.06 -7.62
CA LYS A 211 -2.25 -29.20 -7.40
C LYS A 211 -2.51 -29.51 -5.92
N ILE A 212 -2.53 -28.48 -5.08
CA ILE A 212 -2.86 -28.61 -3.66
C ILE A 212 -4.38 -28.73 -3.51
N PRO A 213 -4.89 -29.63 -2.65
CA PRO A 213 -6.33 -29.74 -2.39
C PRO A 213 -6.91 -28.40 -1.89
N PRO A 214 -7.96 -27.85 -2.52
CA PRO A 214 -8.45 -26.51 -2.23
C PRO A 214 -9.10 -26.41 -0.83
N LYS A 215 -9.69 -27.49 -0.31
CA LYS A 215 -10.21 -27.55 1.07
C LYS A 215 -9.11 -27.42 2.11
N SER A 216 -8.00 -28.14 1.94
CA SER A 216 -6.84 -28.04 2.82
C SER A 216 -6.22 -26.65 2.76
N MET A 217 -6.13 -26.06 1.57
CA MET A 217 -5.64 -24.70 1.40
C MET A 217 -6.46 -23.67 2.18
N PHE A 218 -7.79 -23.74 2.09
CA PHE A 218 -8.68 -22.86 2.85
C PHE A 218 -8.47 -22.99 4.37
N ILE A 219 -8.34 -24.22 4.88
CA ILE A 219 -8.13 -24.46 6.32
C ILE A 219 -6.79 -23.88 6.78
N VAL A 220 -5.71 -24.06 6.01
CA VAL A 220 -4.39 -23.52 6.35
C VAL A 220 -4.40 -21.99 6.35
N GLN A 221 -5.16 -21.36 5.45
CA GLN A 221 -5.29 -19.90 5.42
C GLN A 221 -6.01 -19.33 6.67
N LEU A 222 -6.80 -20.12 7.40
CA LEU A 222 -7.28 -19.72 8.73
C LEU A 222 -6.14 -19.57 9.76
N GLY A 223 -4.93 -20.05 9.46
CA GLY A 223 -3.71 -19.76 10.21
C GLY A 223 -3.36 -18.27 10.28
N THR A 224 -3.97 -17.42 9.44
CA THR A 224 -3.92 -15.96 9.56
C THR A 224 -4.43 -15.46 10.92
N LEU A 225 -5.31 -16.20 11.60
CA LEU A 225 -5.72 -15.88 12.98
C LEU A 225 -4.54 -15.96 13.96
N ALA A 226 -3.68 -16.98 13.81
CA ALA A 226 -2.48 -17.11 14.63
C ALA A 226 -1.48 -15.98 14.33
N ALA A 227 -1.27 -15.67 13.05
CA ALA A 227 -0.41 -14.55 12.64
C ALA A 227 -0.92 -13.22 13.22
N THR A 228 -2.22 -12.93 13.10
CA THR A 228 -2.85 -11.71 13.62
C THR A 228 -2.69 -11.59 15.13
N SER A 229 -2.82 -12.71 15.85
CA SER A 229 -2.64 -12.75 17.31
C SER A 229 -1.21 -12.44 17.72
N VAL A 230 -0.21 -12.96 16.98
CA VAL A 230 1.20 -12.65 17.19
C VAL A 230 1.48 -11.18 16.88
N TYR A 231 1.00 -10.65 15.75
CA TYR A 231 1.16 -9.23 15.39
C TYR A 231 0.58 -8.30 16.45
N PHE A 232 -0.63 -8.59 16.94
CA PHE A 232 -1.26 -7.81 18.01
C PHE A 232 -0.45 -7.88 19.31
N GLY A 233 -0.02 -9.09 19.72
CA GLY A 233 0.78 -9.28 20.92
C GLY A 233 2.14 -8.57 20.87
N THR A 234 2.84 -8.65 19.73
CA THR A 234 4.11 -7.93 19.54
C THR A 234 3.91 -6.42 19.53
N SER A 235 2.86 -5.93 18.87
CA SER A 235 2.56 -4.49 18.85
C SER A 235 2.24 -3.98 20.26
N TRP A 236 1.41 -4.70 21.01
CA TRP A 236 1.09 -4.38 22.40
C TRP A 236 2.33 -4.38 23.30
N TRP A 237 3.19 -5.40 23.14
CA TRP A 237 4.44 -5.49 23.89
C TRP A 237 5.39 -4.33 23.60
N LEU A 238 5.57 -3.96 22.33
CA LEU A 238 6.41 -2.83 21.93
C LEU A 238 5.88 -1.50 22.47
N LEU A 239 4.56 -1.26 22.34
CA LEU A 239 3.92 -0.03 22.81
C LEU A 239 3.97 0.15 24.34
N THR A 240 4.02 -0.94 25.10
CA THR A 240 4.08 -0.91 26.57
C THR A 240 5.50 -0.91 27.14
N THR A 241 6.47 -1.44 26.38
CA THR A 241 7.87 -1.58 26.85
C THR A 241 8.76 -0.42 26.41
N VAL A 242 8.55 0.13 25.21
CA VAL A 242 9.38 1.19 24.65
C VAL A 242 8.76 2.56 24.95
N GLU A 243 9.38 3.30 25.87
CA GLU A 243 8.95 4.66 26.19
C GLU A 243 9.15 5.60 24.99
N ASN A 244 8.15 6.46 24.74
CA ASN A 244 8.16 7.45 23.66
C ASN A 244 8.37 6.89 22.24
N ILE A 245 7.95 5.65 21.99
CA ILE A 245 7.94 5.06 20.64
C ILE A 245 7.27 6.00 19.64
N CYS A 246 7.86 6.16 18.45
CA CYS A 246 7.41 7.06 17.39
C CYS A 246 7.47 8.57 17.69
N ASP A 247 8.03 9.02 18.83
CA ASP A 247 8.28 10.44 19.14
C ASP A 247 9.78 10.77 18.97
N PRO A 248 10.21 11.23 17.78
CA PRO A 248 11.62 11.49 17.50
C PRO A 248 12.24 12.59 18.38
N LEU A 249 11.43 13.44 19.03
CA LEU A 249 11.94 14.50 19.92
C LEU A 249 12.34 13.99 21.30
N LYS A 250 11.73 12.88 21.75
CA LYS A 250 11.97 12.29 23.07
C LYS A 250 12.77 11.00 23.01
N LEU A 251 12.94 10.43 21.82
CA LEU A 251 13.78 9.27 21.62
C LEU A 251 15.27 9.65 21.65
N PRO A 252 16.14 8.76 22.15
CA PRO A 252 17.57 8.96 22.03
C PRO A 252 17.99 9.05 20.56
N ASN A 253 18.89 10.00 20.27
CA ASN A 253 19.37 10.27 18.90
C ASN A 253 19.93 9.00 18.25
N GLY A 254 19.40 8.62 17.08
CA GLY A 254 19.77 7.38 16.36
C GLY A 254 18.89 6.16 16.68
N SER A 255 17.85 6.32 17.49
CA SER A 255 16.86 5.27 17.76
C SER A 255 16.19 4.77 16.46
N PRO A 256 16.06 3.46 16.26
CA PRO A 256 15.36 2.89 15.10
C PRO A 256 13.83 3.08 15.18
N TRP A 257 13.30 3.51 16.33
CA TRP A 257 11.86 3.52 16.64
C TRP A 257 11.12 4.80 16.18
N THR A 258 11.39 5.25 14.95
CA THR A 258 10.84 6.52 14.40
C THR A 258 9.49 6.36 13.68
N CYS A 259 9.03 5.13 13.43
CA CYS A 259 7.70 4.80 12.89
C CYS A 259 7.22 5.64 11.68
N PRO A 260 8.02 5.79 10.61
CA PRO A 260 7.68 6.70 9.50
C PRO A 260 6.41 6.31 8.75
N GLY A 261 6.06 5.01 8.72
CA GLY A 261 4.81 4.53 8.11
C GLY A 261 3.58 4.92 8.91
N ASP A 262 3.61 4.70 10.22
CA ASP A 262 2.51 5.06 11.13
C ASP A 262 2.32 6.57 11.19
N GLU A 263 3.41 7.35 11.09
CA GLU A 263 3.35 8.80 11.04
C GLU A 263 2.61 9.32 9.80
N VAL A 264 2.87 8.73 8.63
CA VAL A 264 2.11 9.04 7.40
C VAL A 264 0.64 8.67 7.56
N PHE A 265 0.34 7.54 8.20
CA PHE A 265 -1.02 7.10 8.49
C PHE A 265 -1.75 8.07 9.44
N TYR A 266 -1.05 8.54 10.47
CA TYR A 266 -1.54 9.53 11.42
C TYR A 266 -1.77 10.90 10.74
N ASN A 267 -0.79 11.40 9.98
CA ASN A 267 -0.92 12.67 9.26
C ASN A 267 -2.06 12.63 8.22
N ALA A 268 -2.27 11.48 7.56
CA ALA A 268 -3.41 11.27 6.67
C ALA A 268 -4.75 11.37 7.44
N SER A 269 -4.85 10.85 8.66
CA SER A 269 -6.06 10.96 9.49
C SER A 269 -6.43 12.42 9.84
N ILE A 270 -5.43 13.30 9.98
CA ILE A 270 -5.65 14.73 10.23
C ILE A 270 -6.21 15.41 8.98
N ILE A 271 -5.59 15.13 7.83
CA ILE A 271 -5.97 15.69 6.53
C ILE A 271 -7.40 15.27 6.16
N TRP A 272 -7.65 13.97 6.15
CA TRP A 272 -8.87 13.39 5.62
C TRP A 272 -9.98 13.25 6.65
N GLY A 273 -9.64 13.02 7.91
CA GLY A 273 -10.59 12.79 8.99
C GLY A 273 -10.98 14.05 9.74
N VAL A 274 -10.00 14.74 10.35
CA VAL A 274 -10.25 15.94 11.18
C VAL A 274 -10.72 17.10 10.32
N ILE A 275 -9.88 17.58 9.41
CA ILE A 275 -10.19 18.76 8.59
C ILE A 275 -11.24 18.40 7.54
N GLY A 276 -11.02 17.25 6.89
CA GLY A 276 -11.89 16.69 5.89
C GLY A 276 -11.67 17.29 4.50
N PRO A 277 -12.05 16.56 3.44
CA PRO A 277 -11.86 16.97 2.06
C PRO A 277 -12.63 18.24 1.70
N LEU A 278 -13.81 18.47 2.32
CA LEU A 278 -14.59 19.69 2.11
C LEU A 278 -13.79 20.94 2.46
N ARG A 279 -13.00 20.92 3.53
CA ARG A 279 -12.22 22.10 3.98
C ARG A 279 -10.82 22.17 3.39
N MET A 280 -10.43 21.19 2.60
CA MET A 280 -9.07 21.09 2.04
C MET A 280 -9.04 21.22 0.52
N PHE A 281 -9.91 20.48 -0.18
CA PHE A 281 -9.92 20.35 -1.64
C PHE A 281 -11.12 21.06 -2.29
N THR A 282 -11.91 21.85 -1.56
CA THR A 282 -12.99 22.66 -2.18
C THR A 282 -12.71 24.16 -2.00
N LYS A 283 -13.68 25.01 -2.35
CA LYS A 283 -13.57 26.48 -2.26
C LYS A 283 -13.18 26.99 -0.86
N HIS A 284 -13.41 26.20 0.18
CA HIS A 284 -13.06 26.56 1.55
C HIS A 284 -11.58 26.29 1.89
N GLY A 285 -10.92 25.41 1.14
CA GLY A 285 -9.55 24.97 1.39
C GLY A 285 -8.48 25.68 0.58
N ASN A 286 -7.25 25.18 0.71
CA ASN A 286 -6.06 25.73 0.05
C ASN A 286 -5.66 24.96 -1.21
N TYR A 287 -6.30 23.80 -1.48
CA TYR A 287 -5.94 22.91 -2.58
C TYR A 287 -7.11 22.52 -3.51
N PRO A 288 -8.02 23.44 -3.91
CA PRO A 288 -9.12 23.10 -4.81
C PRO A 288 -8.66 22.60 -6.18
N GLU A 289 -7.49 23.04 -6.64
CA GLU A 289 -6.92 22.69 -7.94
C GLU A 289 -6.53 21.21 -8.03
N MET A 290 -6.30 20.54 -6.89
CA MET A 290 -5.93 19.12 -6.88
C MET A 290 -7.03 18.22 -7.46
N ASN A 291 -8.30 18.64 -7.44
CA ASN A 291 -9.38 17.88 -8.05
C ASN A 291 -9.23 17.75 -9.58
N TRP A 292 -8.49 18.63 -10.25
CA TRP A 292 -8.20 18.50 -11.68
C TRP A 292 -7.41 17.23 -12.01
N PHE A 293 -6.67 16.67 -11.05
CA PHE A 293 -5.96 15.41 -11.26
C PHE A 293 -6.91 14.24 -11.52
N PHE A 294 -8.15 14.25 -11.00
CA PHE A 294 -9.15 13.25 -11.38
C PHE A 294 -9.48 13.31 -12.87
N LEU A 295 -9.60 14.51 -13.43
CA LEU A 295 -9.84 14.68 -14.85
C LEU A 295 -8.61 14.29 -15.68
N ILE A 296 -7.42 14.69 -15.23
CA ILE A 296 -6.15 14.31 -15.88
C ILE A 296 -6.01 12.79 -15.94
N GLY A 297 -6.27 12.09 -14.83
CA GLY A 297 -6.24 10.63 -14.78
C GLY A 297 -7.23 9.96 -15.72
N PHE A 298 -8.46 10.46 -15.78
CA PHE A 298 -9.48 9.99 -16.71
C PHE A 298 -9.09 10.21 -18.18
N LEU A 299 -8.61 11.41 -18.52
CA LEU A 299 -8.29 11.79 -19.90
C LEU A 299 -6.96 11.22 -20.38
N ALA A 300 -5.98 10.96 -19.50
CA ALA A 300 -4.63 10.49 -19.87
C ALA A 300 -4.65 9.19 -20.68
N LEU A 301 -5.71 8.38 -20.54
CA LEU A 301 -5.84 7.11 -21.24
C LEU A 301 -6.48 7.21 -22.62
N ILE A 302 -7.25 8.26 -22.87
CA ILE A 302 -7.96 8.42 -24.14
C ILE A 302 -6.97 8.53 -25.32
N PRO A 303 -5.88 9.32 -25.25
CA PRO A 303 -4.87 9.35 -26.30
C PRO A 303 -4.21 7.99 -26.53
N VAL A 304 -3.84 7.27 -25.47
CA VAL A 304 -3.20 5.94 -25.57
C VAL A 304 -4.14 4.94 -26.24
N TRP A 305 -5.40 4.95 -25.84
CA TRP A 305 -6.42 4.08 -26.41
C TRP A 305 -6.70 4.40 -27.88
N LEU A 306 -6.85 5.67 -28.24
CA LEU A 306 -7.03 6.12 -29.63
C LEU A 306 -5.81 5.75 -30.49
N LEU A 307 -4.60 5.96 -30.00
CA LEU A 307 -3.36 5.56 -30.67
C LEU A 307 -3.29 4.05 -30.86
N SER A 308 -3.72 3.26 -29.88
CA SER A 308 -3.74 1.80 -29.97
C SER A 308 -4.71 1.28 -31.04
N ARG A 309 -5.79 2.04 -31.33
CA ARG A 309 -6.73 1.73 -32.41
C ARG A 309 -6.25 2.22 -33.77
N LYS A 310 -5.61 3.39 -33.83
CA LYS A 310 -5.09 3.97 -35.08
C LYS A 310 -3.87 3.22 -35.62
N PHE A 311 -3.03 2.67 -34.74
CA PHE A 311 -1.83 1.92 -35.11
C PHE A 311 -1.85 0.47 -34.57
N PRO A 312 -2.72 -0.40 -35.11
CA PRO A 312 -2.86 -1.79 -34.63
C PRO A 312 -1.60 -2.63 -34.83
N ASN A 313 -0.74 -2.25 -35.78
CA ASN A 313 0.54 -2.93 -36.06
C ASN A 313 1.59 -2.70 -34.96
N VAL A 314 1.39 -1.69 -34.12
CA VAL A 314 2.37 -1.25 -33.13
C VAL A 314 1.99 -1.81 -31.75
N LYS A 315 2.43 -3.04 -31.47
CA LYS A 315 2.04 -3.81 -30.26
C LYS A 315 2.45 -3.17 -28.93
N TRP A 316 3.46 -2.30 -28.91
CA TRP A 316 3.95 -1.68 -27.65
C TRP A 316 3.00 -0.63 -27.08
N ILE A 317 2.16 0.01 -27.91
CA ILE A 317 1.20 1.03 -27.44
C ILE A 317 0.16 0.43 -26.48
N LYS A 318 -0.22 -0.84 -26.71
CA LYS A 318 -1.13 -1.59 -25.82
C LYS A 318 -0.49 -1.99 -24.48
N LEU A 319 0.84 -1.87 -24.33
CA LEU A 319 1.56 -2.21 -23.10
C LEU A 319 1.74 -0.98 -22.18
N ILE A 320 1.34 0.21 -22.63
CA ILE A 320 1.44 1.44 -21.85
C ILE A 320 0.34 1.45 -20.79
N ASN A 321 0.72 1.21 -19.55
CA ASN A 321 -0.17 1.27 -18.39
C ASN A 321 -0.09 2.64 -17.72
N MET A 322 -0.97 3.56 -18.11
CA MET A 322 -1.05 4.89 -17.50
C MET A 322 -1.31 4.91 -15.98
N PRO A 323 -2.14 4.03 -15.40
CA PRO A 323 -2.33 4.00 -13.95
C PRO A 323 -1.01 3.78 -13.19
N ILE A 324 -0.08 3.02 -13.76
CA ILE A 324 1.21 2.73 -13.15
C ILE A 324 2.17 3.91 -13.26
N ILE A 325 2.16 4.58 -14.40
CA ILE A 325 3.00 5.76 -14.63
C ILE A 325 2.57 6.87 -13.66
N LEU A 326 1.27 7.10 -13.53
CA LEU A 326 0.71 8.08 -12.59
C LEU A 326 0.87 7.63 -11.13
N GLY A 327 0.77 6.33 -10.87
CA GLY A 327 0.90 5.72 -9.54
C GLY A 327 2.34 5.50 -9.08
N ALA A 328 3.33 5.91 -9.87
CA ALA A 328 4.74 5.67 -9.57
C ALA A 328 5.19 6.30 -8.25
N THR A 329 4.52 7.36 -7.79
CA THR A 329 4.85 8.04 -6.52
C THR A 329 4.13 7.45 -5.31
N ALA A 330 3.28 6.42 -5.46
CA ALA A 330 2.45 5.90 -4.35
C ALA A 330 3.23 5.48 -3.08
N PRO A 331 4.44 4.87 -3.17
CA PRO A 331 5.25 4.54 -1.99
C PRO A 331 5.86 5.75 -1.23
N MET A 332 5.70 6.97 -1.74
CA MET A 332 6.32 8.17 -1.19
C MET A 332 5.24 9.11 -0.66
N PRO A 333 5.31 9.53 0.62
CA PRO A 333 6.13 9.02 1.73
C PRO A 333 5.60 7.68 2.27
N PRO A 334 6.42 6.82 2.94
CA PRO A 334 7.69 7.12 3.61
C PRO A 334 8.95 6.91 2.76
N ALA A 335 8.84 6.37 1.54
CA ALA A 335 10.03 6.15 0.71
C ALA A 335 10.71 7.49 0.34
N ARG A 336 12.00 7.62 0.66
CA ARG A 336 12.88 8.73 0.24
C ARG A 336 13.27 8.61 -1.24
N ALA A 337 13.62 9.75 -1.86
CA ALA A 337 14.00 9.84 -3.28
C ALA A 337 15.17 8.90 -3.67
N VAL A 338 16.06 8.62 -2.73
CA VAL A 338 17.19 7.69 -2.90
C VAL A 338 16.69 6.30 -3.34
N HIS A 339 15.56 5.80 -2.82
CA HIS A 339 15.07 4.48 -3.22
C HIS A 339 14.70 4.41 -4.71
N TYR A 340 14.23 5.51 -5.30
CA TYR A 340 13.87 5.57 -6.72
C TYR A 340 15.10 5.69 -7.61
N LEU A 341 16.07 6.53 -7.21
CA LEU A 341 17.34 6.66 -7.92
C LEU A 341 18.13 5.34 -7.88
N MET A 342 18.09 4.60 -6.78
CA MET A 342 18.70 3.27 -6.67
C MET A 342 18.03 2.27 -7.61
N TRP A 343 16.70 2.27 -7.63
CA TRP A 343 15.96 1.41 -8.53
C TRP A 343 16.26 1.75 -9.99
N PHE A 344 16.28 3.04 -10.37
CA PHE A 344 16.54 3.46 -11.74
C PHE A 344 17.96 3.07 -12.19
N THR A 345 18.97 3.30 -11.35
CA THR A 345 20.38 2.99 -11.69
C THR A 345 20.65 1.49 -11.80
N VAL A 346 20.12 0.67 -10.89
CA VAL A 346 20.26 -0.80 -10.92
C VAL A 346 19.36 -1.43 -11.99
N GLY A 347 18.17 -0.88 -12.20
CA GLY A 347 17.18 -1.33 -13.17
C GLY A 347 17.63 -1.09 -14.61
N THR A 348 17.95 0.16 -14.98
CA THR A 348 18.29 0.53 -16.36
C THR A 348 19.56 -0.15 -16.87
N ARG A 349 20.60 -0.29 -16.02
CA ARG A 349 21.88 -0.92 -16.42
C ARG A 349 21.75 -2.40 -16.77
N ASN A 350 20.81 -3.11 -16.14
CA ASN A 350 20.57 -4.54 -16.39
C ASN A 350 19.43 -4.77 -17.41
N PHE A 351 18.46 -3.86 -17.51
CA PHE A 351 17.31 -3.96 -18.40
C PHE A 351 17.65 -3.69 -19.87
N ILE A 352 18.56 -2.75 -20.16
CA ILE A 352 19.00 -2.42 -21.53
C ILE A 352 19.76 -3.60 -22.19
N ARG A 353 20.34 -4.52 -21.40
CA ARG A 353 21.04 -5.71 -21.91
C ARG A 353 20.14 -6.96 -22.03
N ALA A 354 18.91 -6.93 -21.54
CA ALA A 354 18.09 -8.13 -21.31
C ALA A 354 16.89 -8.33 -22.25
N LEU A 355 16.66 -7.48 -23.26
CA LEU A 355 15.45 -7.56 -24.09
C LEU A 355 15.72 -8.02 -25.55
N PRO A 356 15.13 -9.14 -26.02
CA PRO A 356 14.77 -9.28 -27.43
C PRO A 356 13.72 -8.21 -27.79
N ARG A 357 13.83 -7.61 -28.97
CA ARG A 357 13.10 -6.40 -29.43
C ARG A 357 11.56 -6.46 -29.40
N ASP A 358 10.95 -7.59 -29.03
CA ASP A 358 9.53 -7.85 -29.29
C ASP A 358 8.65 -7.84 -28.03
N LYS A 359 9.22 -7.72 -26.83
CA LYS A 359 8.44 -7.74 -25.56
C LYS A 359 8.97 -6.77 -24.51
N ILE A 360 8.74 -5.48 -24.72
CA ILE A 360 8.98 -4.46 -23.68
C ILE A 360 7.84 -4.54 -22.66
N VAL A 361 8.03 -5.31 -21.59
CA VAL A 361 7.14 -5.29 -20.43
C VAL A 361 7.83 -4.49 -19.34
N ILE A 362 7.36 -3.26 -19.11
CA ILE A 362 7.80 -2.41 -18.00
C ILE A 362 7.08 -2.93 -16.75
N LEU A 363 7.68 -3.91 -16.08
CA LEU A 363 7.25 -4.39 -14.77
C LEU A 363 8.00 -3.61 -13.70
N LEU A 364 7.33 -2.62 -13.11
CA LEU A 364 7.65 -2.16 -11.77
C LEU A 364 6.86 -3.06 -10.81
N PRO A 365 7.44 -3.73 -9.80
CA PRO A 365 6.65 -4.54 -8.87
C PRO A 365 6.42 -3.86 -7.51
N HIS A 366 5.34 -4.33 -6.86
CA HIS A 366 4.79 -4.04 -5.52
C HIS A 366 5.76 -4.19 -4.32
N GLU A 367 5.32 -3.62 -3.18
CA GLU A 367 6.05 -3.17 -2.00
C GLU A 367 6.88 -4.21 -1.22
N GLN A 368 6.55 -5.50 -1.23
CA GLN A 368 7.22 -6.44 -0.30
C GLN A 368 8.59 -6.95 -0.78
N TYR A 369 8.97 -6.71 -2.05
CA TYR A 369 10.10 -7.40 -2.69
C TYR A 369 11.24 -6.49 -3.16
N ARG A 370 11.39 -5.32 -2.55
CA ARG A 370 12.43 -4.33 -2.89
C ARG A 370 13.87 -4.85 -2.71
N ARG A 371 14.09 -6.02 -2.09
CA ARG A 371 15.43 -6.38 -1.62
C ARG A 371 16.39 -6.94 -2.66
N ASN A 372 15.99 -7.46 -3.82
CA ASN A 372 16.99 -7.97 -4.78
C ASN A 372 16.55 -7.99 -6.26
N SER A 373 16.36 -6.86 -6.96
CA SER A 373 15.99 -6.86 -8.39
C SER A 373 16.89 -7.72 -9.32
N ILE A 374 18.11 -8.06 -8.89
CA ILE A 374 19.08 -8.91 -9.61
C ILE A 374 18.64 -10.39 -9.67
N TYR A 375 18.04 -10.98 -8.62
CA TYR A 375 17.66 -12.40 -8.65
C TYR A 375 16.52 -12.65 -9.64
N LYS A 376 15.52 -11.75 -9.69
CA LYS A 376 14.38 -11.88 -10.61
C LYS A 376 14.84 -11.91 -12.06
N ILE A 377 15.81 -11.07 -12.40
CA ILE A 377 16.39 -11.01 -13.75
C ILE A 377 17.19 -12.29 -14.02
N PHE A 378 18.07 -12.73 -13.12
CA PHE A 378 18.86 -13.95 -13.32
C PHE A 378 17.96 -15.20 -13.48
N PHE A 379 16.98 -15.39 -12.62
CA PHE A 379 16.08 -16.54 -12.68
C PHE A 379 15.12 -16.50 -13.87
N SER A 380 14.51 -15.34 -14.14
CA SER A 380 13.51 -15.23 -15.21
C SER A 380 14.13 -15.11 -16.60
N PHE A 381 15.41 -14.72 -16.73
CA PHE A 381 16.10 -14.58 -18.01
C PHE A 381 17.12 -15.68 -18.28
N TYR A 382 18.09 -15.88 -17.38
CA TYR A 382 19.17 -16.84 -17.60
C TYR A 382 18.70 -18.28 -17.35
N VAL A 383 18.10 -18.53 -16.18
CA VAL A 383 17.64 -19.87 -15.81
C VAL A 383 16.46 -20.32 -16.67
N TYR A 384 15.50 -19.43 -16.95
CA TYR A 384 14.39 -19.75 -17.86
C TYR A 384 14.86 -20.13 -19.28
N ARG A 385 15.89 -19.45 -19.82
CA ARG A 385 16.42 -19.73 -21.17
C ARG A 385 17.28 -20.99 -21.22
N LYS A 386 18.15 -21.23 -20.23
CA LYS A 386 19.06 -22.39 -20.22
C LYS A 386 18.45 -23.66 -19.60
N HIS A 387 17.59 -23.54 -18.60
CA HIS A 387 17.08 -24.66 -17.80
C HIS A 387 15.57 -24.56 -17.58
N LYS A 388 14.81 -24.46 -18.67
CA LYS A 388 13.36 -24.24 -18.67
C LYS A 388 12.57 -25.26 -17.85
N ALA A 389 12.93 -26.55 -17.93
CA ALA A 389 12.28 -27.62 -17.17
C ALA A 389 12.54 -27.51 -15.66
N TRP A 390 13.74 -27.10 -15.26
CA TRP A 390 14.09 -26.89 -13.86
C TRP A 390 13.40 -25.64 -13.29
N TRP A 391 13.37 -24.55 -14.06
CA TRP A 391 12.67 -23.31 -13.71
C TRP A 391 11.17 -23.57 -13.52
N ALA A 392 10.52 -24.25 -14.46
CA ALA A 392 9.09 -24.55 -14.37
C ALA A 392 8.71 -25.39 -13.13
N ARG A 393 9.64 -26.23 -12.64
CA ARG A 393 9.41 -27.12 -11.49
C ARG A 393 9.72 -26.46 -10.14
N HIS A 394 10.76 -25.63 -10.06
CA HIS A 394 11.28 -25.14 -8.77
C HIS A 394 11.12 -23.63 -8.53
N ASN A 395 10.74 -22.83 -9.54
CA ASN A 395 10.67 -21.38 -9.38
C ASN A 395 9.73 -20.94 -8.24
N TYR A 396 8.58 -21.60 -8.10
CA TYR A 396 7.62 -21.29 -7.03
C TYR A 396 8.12 -21.72 -5.65
N ILE A 397 8.67 -22.94 -5.52
CA ILE A 397 9.23 -23.44 -4.26
C ILE A 397 10.40 -22.58 -3.80
N LEU A 398 11.26 -22.16 -4.73
CA LEU A 398 12.39 -21.30 -4.42
C LEU A 398 11.94 -19.90 -4.00
N SER A 399 10.93 -19.32 -4.66
CA SER A 399 10.37 -18.02 -4.24
C SER A 399 9.86 -18.08 -2.81
N ALA A 400 9.07 -19.10 -2.48
CA ALA A 400 8.55 -19.29 -1.12
C ALA A 400 9.68 -19.51 -0.09
N ALA A 401 10.71 -20.29 -0.44
CA ALA A 401 11.87 -20.51 0.42
C ALA A 401 12.70 -19.24 0.66
N LEU A 402 12.83 -18.37 -0.35
CA LEU A 402 13.52 -17.09 -0.22
C LEU A 402 12.74 -16.12 0.67
N ASP A 403 11.41 -16.07 0.55
CA ASP A 403 10.55 -15.25 1.43
C ASP A 403 10.66 -15.70 2.89
N ALA A 404 10.51 -17.01 3.13
CA ALA A 404 10.68 -17.59 4.47
C ALA A 404 12.10 -17.36 5.00
N GLY A 405 13.13 -17.51 4.16
CA GLY A 405 14.52 -17.28 4.51
C GLY A 405 14.82 -15.83 4.90
N VAL A 406 14.27 -14.85 4.17
CA VAL A 406 14.40 -13.42 4.51
C VAL A 406 13.70 -13.11 5.83
N ALA A 407 12.49 -13.65 6.06
CA ALA A 407 11.78 -13.47 7.32
C ALA A 407 12.57 -14.04 8.50
N PHE A 408 13.07 -15.28 8.39
CA PHE A 408 13.89 -15.91 9.42
C PHE A 408 15.19 -15.15 9.67
N THR A 409 15.86 -14.71 8.60
CA THR A 409 17.09 -13.90 8.70
C THR A 409 16.81 -12.55 9.35
N ALA A 410 15.68 -11.90 9.06
CA ALA A 410 15.32 -10.63 9.69
C ALA A 410 15.12 -10.79 11.20
N VAL A 411 14.43 -11.85 11.63
CA VAL A 411 14.27 -12.18 13.06
C VAL A 411 15.63 -12.45 13.72
N LEU A 412 16.48 -13.24 13.06
CA LEU A 412 17.81 -13.55 13.57
C LEU A 412 18.68 -12.30 13.69
N VAL A 413 18.68 -11.42 12.68
CA VAL A 413 19.38 -10.12 12.69
C VAL A 413 18.84 -9.21 13.79
N TYR A 414 17.53 -9.18 14.01
CA TYR A 414 16.92 -8.41 15.09
C TYR A 414 17.47 -8.84 16.46
N PHE A 415 17.39 -10.13 16.80
CA PHE A 415 17.84 -10.62 18.11
C PHE A 415 19.36 -10.62 18.30
N THR A 416 20.14 -10.84 17.23
CA THR A 416 21.60 -10.96 17.34
C THR A 416 22.34 -9.62 17.23
N LEU A 417 21.87 -8.72 16.36
CA LEU A 417 22.55 -7.47 16.04
C LEU A 417 21.77 -6.24 16.55
N GLN A 418 20.50 -6.09 16.14
CA GLN A 418 19.73 -4.89 16.47
C GLN A 418 19.41 -4.79 17.97
N GLY A 419 19.18 -5.92 18.65
CA GLY A 419 19.04 -5.97 20.10
C GLY A 419 20.31 -5.59 20.89
N ARG A 420 21.46 -5.50 20.22
CA ARG A 420 22.72 -4.98 20.77
C ARG A 420 23.15 -3.65 20.14
N ASP A 421 22.21 -2.99 19.46
CA ASP A 421 22.39 -1.70 18.77
C ASP A 421 23.45 -1.70 17.64
N ILE A 422 23.74 -2.89 17.09
CA ILE A 422 24.67 -3.05 15.97
C ILE A 422 23.90 -2.90 14.66
N GLN A 423 23.87 -1.69 14.11
CA GLN A 423 23.10 -1.41 12.91
C GLN A 423 23.77 -1.84 11.59
N GLY A 424 25.01 -2.35 11.57
CA GLY A 424 25.69 -2.81 10.34
C GLY A 424 26.63 -1.75 9.71
N PRO A 425 27.22 -2.04 8.53
CA PRO A 425 28.27 -1.20 7.94
C PRO A 425 27.71 0.12 7.42
N LYS A 426 28.24 1.26 7.90
CA LYS A 426 27.82 2.60 7.44
C LYS A 426 28.08 2.75 5.93
N TRP A 427 27.01 2.83 5.15
CA TRP A 427 27.05 3.16 3.72
C TRP A 427 26.01 4.22 3.41
N TRP A 428 26.20 4.92 2.29
CA TRP A 428 25.42 6.07 1.83
C TRP A 428 23.90 5.87 1.67
N GLY A 429 23.40 4.63 1.78
CA GLY A 429 21.96 4.32 1.78
C GLY A 429 21.44 3.75 3.10
N GLN A 430 22.30 3.67 4.13
CA GLN A 430 21.97 3.26 5.50
C GLN A 430 22.04 4.45 6.44
N ASP A 431 21.40 5.55 6.06
CA ASP A 431 21.22 6.69 6.95
C ASP A 431 19.88 6.57 7.68
N SER A 432 19.92 5.80 8.76
CA SER A 432 19.16 6.05 9.99
C SER A 432 19.71 7.25 10.77
N THR A 433 20.65 8.03 10.18
CA THR A 433 21.19 9.24 10.77
C THR A 433 20.42 10.47 10.25
N ASP A 434 19.99 11.35 11.17
CA ASP A 434 19.16 12.53 10.89
C ASP A 434 19.84 13.65 10.09
N HIS A 435 20.92 13.37 9.36
CA HIS A 435 21.76 14.35 8.65
C HIS A 435 22.18 15.57 9.50
N CYS A 436 22.05 15.50 10.83
CA CYS A 436 22.45 16.55 11.75
C CYS A 436 23.92 16.33 12.12
N PRO A 437 24.85 17.22 11.73
CA PRO A 437 26.28 17.07 12.03
C PRO A 437 26.58 17.08 13.54
N LEU A 438 25.65 17.59 14.36
CA LEU A 438 25.71 17.60 15.83
C LEU A 438 25.29 16.27 16.47
N ALA A 439 24.76 15.30 15.71
CA ALA A 439 24.31 14.00 16.24
C ALA A 439 25.45 13.11 16.78
N LYS A 440 26.72 13.48 16.54
CA LYS A 440 27.90 12.81 17.10
C LYS A 440 28.41 13.44 18.40
N CYS A 441 27.79 14.52 18.85
CA CYS A 441 28.20 15.23 20.05
C CYS A 441 27.71 14.51 21.32
N PRO A 442 28.58 14.27 22.31
CA PRO A 442 28.18 13.67 23.56
C PRO A 442 27.28 14.64 24.32
N THR A 443 26.16 14.13 24.83
CA THR A 443 25.19 14.88 25.65
C THR A 443 25.38 14.63 27.15
N ALA A 444 26.39 13.84 27.54
CA ALA A 444 26.71 13.62 28.94
C ALA A 444 27.37 14.88 29.54
N PRO A 445 26.92 15.36 30.71
CA PRO A 445 27.49 16.55 31.34
C PRO A 445 28.98 16.33 31.66
N GLY A 446 29.82 17.27 31.25
CA GLY A 446 31.26 17.27 31.51
C GLY A 446 32.16 16.64 30.43
N ILE A 447 31.62 16.24 29.27
CA ILE A 447 32.42 15.72 28.14
C ILE A 447 32.52 16.78 27.03
N GLU A 448 33.69 17.42 26.91
CA GLU A 448 33.96 18.38 25.84
C GLU A 448 34.65 17.71 24.63
N ILE A 449 34.06 17.84 23.44
CA ILE A 449 34.66 17.42 22.17
C ILE A 449 34.73 18.61 21.22
N LYS A 450 35.90 18.81 20.59
CA LYS A 450 36.12 19.89 19.60
C LYS A 450 35.08 19.81 18.47
N GLY A 451 34.31 20.88 18.29
CA GLY A 451 33.28 21.00 17.25
C GLY A 451 31.84 20.77 17.73
N CYS A 452 31.64 20.50 19.02
CA CYS A 452 30.33 20.33 19.64
C CYS A 452 30.03 21.47 20.62
N PRO A 453 28.78 21.97 20.70
CA PRO A 453 28.40 22.93 21.73
C PRO A 453 28.46 22.26 23.10
N VAL A 454 29.08 22.93 24.06
CA VAL A 454 29.13 22.48 25.46
C VAL A 454 27.77 22.79 26.08
N LEU A 455 27.08 21.76 26.60
CA LEU A 455 25.81 21.88 27.33
C LEU A 455 26.05 21.96 28.84
#